data_AF-A0A924B3Y7-F1
#
_entry.id   AF-A0A924B3Y7-F1
#
_cell.length_a   1.000
_cell.length_b   1.000
_cell.length_c   1.000
_cell.angle_alpha   90.00
_cell.angle_beta   90.00
_cell.angle_gamma   90.00
#
_symmetry.space_group_name_H-M   'P 1'
#
loop_
_entity.id
_entity.type
_entity.pdbx_description
1 polymer ?
#
loop_
_entity_poly.entity_id
_entity_poly.type
_entity_poly.pdbx_seq_one_letter_code
_entity_poly.pdbx_strand_id
1 'polypeptide(L)' 'ELKKAFIMGFAVLLPFLVIDMVISNILLSLGMFMLPPVTISLPFKILLFVLAGGWTLVIKFIVMGFNY' A
#
# COMPACT_ATOMS: atom_id res chain seq x y z
N GLU A 1 -2.38 22.28 -4.06
CA GLU A 1 -1.16 21.51 -4.33
C GLU A 1 -0.81 20.52 -3.21
N LEU A 2 0.01 20.88 -2.21
CA LEU A 2 0.55 19.92 -1.21
C LEU A 2 -0.50 19.12 -0.43
N LYS A 3 -1.55 19.78 0.10
CA LYS A 3 -2.63 19.09 0.83
C LYS A 3 -3.38 18.07 -0.05
N LYS A 4 -3.61 18.39 -1.33
CA LYS A 4 -4.26 17.48 -2.28
C LYS A 4 -3.37 16.27 -2.56
N ALA A 5 -2.08 16.50 -2.85
CA ALA A 5 -1.11 15.44 -3.06
C ALA A 5 -0.98 14.51 -1.85
N PHE A 6 -0.99 15.05 -0.63
CA PHE A 6 -0.96 14.27 0.60
C PHE A 6 -2.20 13.38 0.76
N ILE A 7 -3.40 13.92 0.50
CA ILE A 7 -4.65 13.14 0.58
C ILE A 7 -4.65 12.02 -0.47
N MET A 8 -4.21 12.30 -1.70
CA MET A 8 -4.12 11.30 -2.76
C MET A 8 -3.10 10.21 -2.44
N GLY A 9 -1.91 10.58 -1.95
CA GLY A 9 -0.88 9.63 -1.52
C GLY A 9 -1.33 8.79 -0.32
N PHE A 10 -2.02 9.39 0.66
CA PHE A 10 -2.56 8.67 1.81
C PHE A 10 -3.62 7.65 1.41
N ALA A 11 -4.52 8.01 0.48
CA ALA A 11 -5.52 7.10 -0.03
C ALA A 11 -4.91 5.85 -0.70
N VAL A 12 -3.77 6.01 -1.40
CA VAL A 12 -3.02 4.88 -1.98
C VAL A 12 -2.34 4.04 -0.91
N LEU A 13 -1.82 4.66 0.14
CA LEU A 13 -1.11 3.97 1.23
C LEU A 13 -2.03 3.06 2.06
N LEU A 14 -3.28 3.47 2.28
CA LEU A 14 -4.25 2.78 3.13
C LEU A 14 -4.39 1.26 2.86
N PRO A 15 -4.62 0.78 1.64
CA PRO A 15 -4.74 -0.66 1.38
C PRO A 15 -3.45 -1.44 1.72
N PHE A 16 -2.26 -0.84 1.51
CA PHE A 16 -0.99 -1.49 1.88
C PHE A 16 -0.82 -1.60 3.40
N LEU A 17 -1.27 -0.58 4.13
CA LEU A 17 -1.26 -0.57 5.60
C LEU A 17 -2.21 -1.62 6.17
N VAL A 18 -3.39 -1.78 5.57
CA VAL A 18 -4.32 -2.87 5.92
C VAL A 18 -3.68 -4.24 5.74
N ILE A 19 -2.99 -4.47 4.62
CA ILE A 19 -2.26 -5.74 4.38
C ILE A 19 -1.24 -6.01 5.50
N ASP A 20 -0.45 -5.01 5.89
CA ASP A 20 0.55 -5.19 6.95
C ASP A 20 -0.08 -5.55 8.29
N MET A 21 -1.18 -4.88 8.67
CA MET A 21 -1.89 -5.16 9.92
C MET A 21 -2.51 -6.56 9.92
N VAL A 22 -3.14 -6.96 8.79
CA VAL A 22 -3.74 -8.29 8.65
C VAL A 22 -2.68 -9.39 8.73
N ILE A 23 -1.57 -9.25 7.99
CA ILE A 23 -0.50 -10.26 7.97
C ILE A 23 0.22 -10.34 9.32
N SER A 24 0.42 -9.20 9.98
CA SER A 24 0.99 -9.18 11.33
C SER A 24 0.09 -9.92 12.31
N ASN A 25 -1.23 -9.68 12.29
CA ASN A 25 -2.18 -10.38 13.17
C ASN A 25 -2.23 -11.90 12.89
N ILE A 26 -2.14 -12.31 11.62
CA ILE A 26 -2.09 -13.73 11.25
C ILE A 26 -0.81 -14.38 11.78
N LEU A 27 0.35 -13.75 11.57
CA LEU A 27 1.64 -14.26 12.07
C LEU A 27 1.68 -14.36 13.60
N LEU A 28 1.16 -13.35 14.29
CA LEU A 28 1.02 -13.36 15.74
C LEU A 28 0.10 -14.50 16.20
N SER A 29 -1.02 -14.72 15.51
CA SER A 29 -1.94 -15.83 15.79
C SER A 29 -1.32 -17.21 15.54
N LEU A 30 -0.35 -17.32 14.62
CA LEU A 30 0.40 -18.55 14.35
C LEU A 30 1.59 -18.75 15.31
N GLY A 31 1.85 -17.79 16.22
CA GLY A 31 3.00 -17.83 17.13
C GLY A 31 4.35 -17.57 16.44
N MET A 32 4.35 -17.03 15.21
CA MET A 32 5.55 -16.80 14.43
C MET A 32 6.12 -15.40 14.70
N PHE A 33 6.77 -15.22 15.85
CA PHE A 33 7.35 -13.93 16.27
C PHE A 33 8.68 -13.59 15.59
N MET A 34 9.40 -14.60 15.09
CA MET A 34 10.76 -14.45 14.57
C MET A 34 10.81 -14.11 13.09
N LEU A 35 9.71 -14.28 12.36
CA LEU A 35 9.62 -13.90 10.95
C LEU A 35 9.11 -12.45 10.86
N PRO A 36 9.87 -11.54 10.24
CA PRO A 36 9.39 -10.20 9.99
C PRO A 36 8.12 -10.24 9.13
N PRO A 37 6.98 -9.68 9.59
CA PRO A 37 5.73 -9.68 8.82
C PRO A 37 5.85 -9.05 7.44
N VAL A 38 6.79 -8.12 7.30
CA VAL A 38 7.11 -7.41 6.05
C VAL A 38 7.54 -8.37 4.94
N THR A 39 8.31 -9.42 5.25
CA THR A 39 8.76 -10.40 4.25
C THR A 39 7.59 -11.15 3.63
N ILE A 40 6.55 -11.42 4.44
CA ILE A 40 5.32 -12.04 3.95
C ILE A 40 4.44 -11.00 3.26
N SER A 41 4.34 -9.77 3.77
CA SER A 41 3.45 -8.75 3.20
C SER A 41 3.92 -8.19 1.85
N LEU A 42 5.22 -8.10 1.61
CA LEU A 42 5.81 -7.60 0.37
C LEU A 42 5.23 -8.22 -0.92
N PRO A 43 5.23 -9.56 -1.12
CA PRO A 43 4.68 -10.16 -2.33
C PRO A 43 3.18 -9.86 -2.50
N PHE A 44 2.38 -9.84 -1.42
CA PHE A 44 0.96 -9.49 -1.48
C PHE A 44 0.74 -8.02 -1.85
N LYS A 45 1.56 -7.12 -1.32
CA LYS A 45 1.52 -5.70 -1.68
C LYS A 45 1.82 -5.49 -3.17
N ILE A 46 2.85 -6.16 -3.69
CA ILE A 46 3.21 -6.06 -5.12
C ILE A 46 2.06 -6.60 -5.99
N LEU A 47 1.48 -7.75 -5.62
CA LEU A 47 0.31 -8.30 -6.29
C LEU A 47 -0.86 -7.32 -6.29
N LEU A 48 -1.25 -6.79 -5.12
CA LEU A 48 -2.34 -5.81 -5.01
C LEU A 48 -2.06 -4.57 -5.86
N PHE A 49 -0.83 -4.06 -5.83
CA PHE A 49 -0.44 -2.89 -6.61
C PHE A 49 -0.56 -3.15 -8.12
N VAL A 50 -0.13 -4.31 -8.61
CA VAL A 50 -0.26 -4.66 -10.04
C VAL A 50 -1.71 -4.90 -10.43
N LEU A 51 -2.48 -5.66 -9.62
CA LEU A 51 -3.88 -5.97 -9.89
C LEU A 51 -4.77 -4.72 -9.89
N ALA A 52 -4.47 -3.74 -9.04
CA ALA A 52 -5.20 -2.47 -9.01
C ALA A 52 -4.77 -1.50 -10.12
N GLY A 53 -3.84 -1.87 -11.00
CA GLY A 53 -3.29 -0.95 -12.01
C GLY A 53 -2.50 0.21 -11.38
N GLY A 54 -1.80 -0.06 -10.28
CA GLY A 54 -1.16 0.95 -9.42
C GLY A 54 -0.23 1.92 -10.15
N TRP A 55 0.49 1.46 -11.19
CA TRP A 55 1.31 2.34 -12.01
C TRP A 55 0.50 3.42 -12.73
N THR A 56 -0.63 3.06 -13.34
CA THR A 56 -1.54 4.00 -13.99
C THR A 56 -2.11 5.00 -12.98
N LEU A 57 -2.44 4.51 -11.78
CA LEU A 57 -3.01 5.30 -10.70
C LEU A 57 -2.00 6.33 -10.14
N VAL A 58 -0.73 5.95 -9.97
CA VAL A 58 0.37 6.86 -9.59
C VAL A 58 0.59 7.93 -10.66
N ILE A 59 0.70 7.54 -11.93
CA ILE A 59 0.91 8.48 -13.04
C ILE A 59 -0.26 9.47 -13.13
N LYS A 60 -1.49 8.98 -13.00
CA LYS A 60 -2.69 9.82 -13.02
C LYS A 60 -2.66 10.87 -11.89
N PHE A 61 -2.24 10.49 -10.69
CA PHE A 61 -2.12 11.42 -9.57
C PHE A 61 -1.06 12.49 -9.80
N ILE A 62 0.05 12.13 -10.44
CA ILE A 62 1.09 13.09 -10.80
C ILE A 62 0.54 14.07 -11.84
N VAL A 63 -0.07 13.59 -12.92
CA VAL A 63 -0.63 14.45 -13.99
C VAL A 63 -1.75 15.37 -13.48
N MET A 64 -2.68 14.85 -12.66
CA MET A 64 -3.73 15.66 -12.02
C MET A 64 -3.19 16.62 -10.97
N GLY A 65 -2.01 16.35 -10.42
CA GLY A 65 -1.31 17.26 -9.51
C GLY A 65 -0.65 18.43 -10.23
N PHE A 66 -0.33 18.31 -11.53
CA PHE A 66 0.33 19.34 -12.33
C PHE A 66 -0.61 20.14 -13.23
N ASN A 67 -1.67 19.51 -13.74
CA ASN A 67 -2.66 20.17 -14.58
C ASN A 67 -3.82 20.70 -13.71
N TYR A 68 -4.03 22.02 -13.75
CA TYR A 68 -5.26 22.67 -13.29
C TYR A 68 -6.46 22.26 -14.16
#